data_AF-A0A952JD24-F1
#
_entry.id   AF-A0A952JD24-F1
#
_cell.length_a   1.000
_cell.length_b   1.000
_cell.length_c   1.000
_cell.angle_alpha   90.00
_cell.angle_beta   90.00
_cell.angle_gamma   90.00
#
_symmetry.space_group_name_H-M   'P 1'
#
loop_
_entity.id
_entity.type
_entity.pdbx_description
1 polymer ?
#
loop_
_entity_poly.entity_id
_entity_poly.type
_entity_poly.pdbx_seq_one_letter_code
_entity_poly.pdbx_strand_id
1 'polypeptide(L)'
;MTFEQFGKDLDEIQDEKLSDHAFEVEEKYLVEEAKLSCMKAMLLCLDREQRLVFILGELFEFSDAIGSEVMEITKENFRIKLHRAKQQLYNFMDNKCGLINKRNPCRCARKTAGYIKLGFVDPVNLHFQRDAISAINKVAERRVESYSNEVLSEYKMLYQQHPFLKGADGLQSIRGLLSSESVRKTFNL
;
A
#
# COMPACT_ATOMS: atom_id res chain seq x y z
N MET A 1 -4.82 -4.76 13.85
CA MET A 1 -4.80 -5.93 12.94
C MET A 1 -3.36 -6.42 12.86
N THR A 2 -3.10 -7.70 13.11
CA THR A 2 -1.76 -8.31 13.00
C THR A 2 -1.68 -9.18 11.73
N PHE A 3 -0.47 -9.54 11.29
CA PHE A 3 -0.31 -10.47 10.16
C PHE A 3 -0.98 -11.83 10.40
N GLU A 4 -0.97 -12.33 11.64
CA GLU A 4 -1.65 -13.60 11.98
C GLU A 4 -3.16 -13.48 11.80
N GLN A 5 -3.77 -12.42 12.33
CA GLN A 5 -5.21 -12.20 12.19
C GLN A 5 -5.59 -12.01 10.72
N PHE A 6 -4.86 -11.15 10.00
CA PHE A 6 -5.12 -10.91 8.59
C PHE A 6 -4.95 -12.19 7.75
N GLY A 7 -3.98 -13.05 8.10
CA GLY A 7 -3.81 -14.35 7.47
C GLY A 7 -5.00 -15.28 7.66
N LYS A 8 -5.60 -15.32 8.85
CA LYS A 8 -6.82 -16.09 9.14
C LYS A 8 -8.01 -15.54 8.36
N ASP A 9 -8.22 -14.23 8.43
CA ASP A 9 -9.30 -13.55 7.70
C ASP A 9 -9.17 -13.82 6.18
N LEU A 10 -7.95 -13.77 5.64
CA LEU A 10 -7.69 -14.06 4.23
C LEU A 10 -8.03 -15.50 3.85
N ASP A 11 -7.76 -16.47 4.72
CA ASP A 11 -8.07 -17.89 4.50
C ASP A 11 -9.58 -18.15 4.53
N GLU A 12 -10.33 -17.43 5.36
CA GLU A 12 -11.79 -17.58 5.52
C GLU A 12 -12.59 -17.00 4.34
N ILE A 13 -12.02 -16.05 3.60
CA ILE A 13 -12.68 -15.50 2.40
C ILE A 13 -12.86 -16.59 1.36
N GLN A 14 -14.12 -16.87 0.97
CA GLN A 14 -14.39 -17.90 -0.02
C GLN A 14 -13.87 -17.50 -1.41
N ASP A 15 -13.29 -18.48 -2.10
CA ASP A 15 -12.85 -18.31 -3.49
C ASP A 15 -14.04 -18.48 -4.43
N GLU A 16 -14.33 -17.44 -5.22
CA GLU A 16 -15.44 -17.41 -6.18
C GLU A 16 -14.95 -16.88 -7.54
N LYS A 17 -15.56 -17.32 -8.63
CA LYS A 17 -15.25 -16.75 -9.94
C LYS A 17 -15.99 -15.43 -10.08
N LEU A 18 -15.27 -14.37 -10.47
CA LEU A 18 -15.87 -13.05 -10.64
C LEU A 18 -16.93 -13.05 -11.75
N SER A 19 -16.75 -13.90 -12.77
CA SER A 19 -17.68 -14.09 -13.90
C SER A 19 -19.07 -14.60 -13.50
N ASP A 20 -19.22 -15.14 -12.30
CA ASP A 20 -20.51 -15.61 -11.78
C ASP A 20 -21.37 -14.44 -11.27
N HIS A 21 -20.81 -13.23 -11.25
CA HIS A 21 -21.44 -11.99 -10.80
C HIS A 21 -21.50 -10.96 -11.93
N ALA A 22 -22.53 -10.12 -11.94
CA ALA A 22 -22.67 -9.04 -12.91
C ALA A 22 -22.21 -7.72 -12.29
N PHE A 23 -21.10 -7.16 -12.77
CA PHE A 23 -20.61 -5.83 -12.41
C PHE A 23 -20.52 -4.96 -13.67
N GLU A 24 -20.73 -3.65 -13.52
CA GLU A 24 -20.57 -2.69 -14.62
C GLU A 24 -19.08 -2.47 -14.99
N VAL A 25 -18.19 -2.67 -14.02
CA VAL A 25 -16.74 -2.52 -14.18
C VAL A 25 -16.12 -3.81 -14.70
N GLU A 26 -15.21 -3.71 -15.67
CA GLU A 26 -14.47 -4.87 -16.18
C GLU A 26 -13.70 -5.59 -15.07
N GLU A 27 -13.74 -6.93 -15.09
CA GLU A 27 -13.13 -7.79 -14.06
C GLU A 27 -11.69 -7.40 -13.72
N LYS A 28 -10.86 -7.10 -14.72
CA LYS A 28 -9.44 -6.75 -14.54
C LYS A 28 -9.25 -5.57 -13.57
N TYR A 29 -10.15 -4.58 -13.58
CA TYR A 29 -10.06 -3.42 -12.70
C TYR A 29 -10.51 -3.75 -11.28
N LEU A 30 -11.51 -4.60 -11.12
CA LEU A 30 -11.95 -5.10 -9.81
C LEU A 30 -10.87 -5.97 -9.16
N VAL A 31 -10.21 -6.82 -9.95
CA VAL A 31 -9.09 -7.65 -9.48
C VAL A 31 -7.90 -6.80 -9.07
N GLU A 32 -7.59 -5.75 -9.83
CA GLU A 32 -6.55 -4.79 -9.47
C GLU A 32 -6.91 -4.05 -8.17
N GLU A 33 -8.15 -3.60 -8.02
CA GLU A 33 -8.63 -2.93 -6.80
C GLU A 33 -8.52 -3.85 -5.58
N ALA A 34 -8.92 -5.12 -5.71
CA ALA A 34 -8.78 -6.13 -4.66
C ALA A 34 -7.31 -6.38 -4.29
N LYS A 35 -6.41 -6.43 -5.29
CA LYS A 35 -4.97 -6.56 -5.07
C LYS A 35 -4.44 -5.39 -4.26
N LEU A 36 -4.75 -4.16 -4.66
CA LEU A 36 -4.31 -2.93 -3.98
C LEU A 36 -4.87 -2.85 -2.54
N SER A 37 -6.14 -3.22 -2.35
CA SER A 37 -6.78 -3.31 -1.03
C SER A 37 -6.09 -4.33 -0.11
N CYS A 38 -5.79 -5.53 -0.64
CA CYS A 38 -5.05 -6.58 0.07
C CYS A 38 -3.65 -6.11 0.50
N MET A 39 -2.92 -5.46 -0.39
CA MET A 39 -1.57 -4.95 -0.13
C MET A 39 -1.58 -3.79 0.88
N LYS A 40 -2.58 -2.91 0.83
CA LYS A 40 -2.82 -1.92 1.88
C LYS A 40 -3.07 -2.60 3.23
N ALA A 41 -3.88 -3.66 3.28
CA ALA A 41 -4.14 -4.40 4.52
C ALA A 41 -2.84 -5.01 5.11
N MET A 42 -1.93 -5.52 4.28
CA MET A 42 -0.60 -5.98 4.73
C MET A 42 0.22 -4.84 5.36
N LEU A 43 0.23 -3.64 4.77
CA LEU A 43 0.88 -2.46 5.37
C LEU A 43 0.25 -2.08 6.71
N LEU A 44 -1.06 -2.27 6.86
CA LEU A 44 -1.79 -2.00 8.11
C LEU A 44 -1.47 -3.03 9.22
N CYS A 45 -0.89 -4.18 8.89
CA CYS A 45 -0.41 -5.17 9.86
C CYS A 45 0.91 -4.76 10.53
N LEU A 46 1.72 -3.93 9.86
CA LEU A 46 2.88 -3.28 10.47
C LEU A 46 2.41 -2.22 11.46
N ASP A 47 3.17 -2.03 12.53
CA ASP A 47 2.97 -0.90 13.42
C ASP A 47 3.21 0.44 12.70
N ARG A 48 2.78 1.56 13.30
CA ARG A 48 2.84 2.87 12.65
C ARG A 48 4.26 3.26 12.24
N GLU A 49 5.25 2.95 13.06
CA GLU A 49 6.64 3.32 12.80
C GLU A 49 7.23 2.44 11.70
N GLN A 50 7.06 1.12 11.79
CA GLN A 50 7.47 0.15 10.78
C GLN A 50 6.85 0.47 9.42
N ARG A 51 5.57 0.84 9.39
CA ARG A 51 4.87 1.21 8.15
C ARG A 51 5.49 2.44 7.50
N LEU A 52 5.81 3.47 8.27
CA LEU A 52 6.46 4.68 7.75
C LEU A 52 7.86 4.37 7.22
N VAL A 53 8.66 3.61 7.98
CA VAL A 53 9.99 3.19 7.54
C VAL A 53 9.92 2.37 6.25
N PHE A 54 8.97 1.44 6.13
CA PHE A 54 8.76 0.64 4.92
C PHE A 54 8.33 1.51 3.73
N ILE A 55 7.41 2.45 3.92
CA ILE A 55 6.99 3.38 2.85
C ILE A 55 8.18 4.22 2.37
N LEU A 56 8.93 4.83 3.28
CA LEU A 56 10.05 5.70 2.90
C LEU A 56 11.20 4.91 2.27
N GLY A 57 11.63 3.83 2.91
CA GLY A 57 12.81 3.07 2.49
C GLY A 57 12.55 2.07 1.36
N GLU A 58 11.39 1.42 1.32
CA GLU A 58 11.11 0.37 0.34
C GLU A 58 10.32 0.86 -0.87
N LEU A 59 9.29 1.69 -0.65
CA LEU A 59 8.44 2.19 -1.74
C LEU A 59 9.11 3.36 -2.45
N PHE A 60 9.58 4.35 -1.69
CA PHE A 60 10.22 5.56 -2.21
C PHE A 60 11.75 5.51 -2.29
N GLU A 61 12.37 4.44 -1.81
CA GLU A 61 13.83 4.22 -1.89
C GLU A 61 14.68 5.30 -1.20
N PHE A 62 14.17 5.89 -0.12
CA PHE A 62 14.94 6.83 0.66
C PHE A 62 16.15 6.13 1.27
N SER A 63 17.34 6.72 1.10
CA SER A 63 18.55 6.24 1.76
C SER A 63 18.40 6.34 3.27
N ASP A 64 19.25 5.62 4.00
CA ASP A 64 19.26 5.71 5.46
C ASP A 64 19.48 7.15 5.97
N ALA A 65 20.25 7.96 5.24
CA ALA A 65 20.46 9.37 5.56
C ALA A 65 19.17 10.19 5.52
N ILE A 66 18.42 10.11 4.41
CA ILE A 66 17.16 10.86 4.23
C ILE A 66 16.08 10.27 5.14
N GLY A 67 15.92 8.95 5.12
CA GLY A 67 14.91 8.25 5.90
C GLY A 67 15.07 8.45 7.41
N SER A 68 16.31 8.44 7.92
CA SER A 68 16.56 8.66 9.35
C SER A 68 16.33 10.10 9.78
N GLU A 69 16.64 11.07 8.89
CA GLU A 69 16.36 12.48 9.12
C GLU A 69 14.85 12.73 9.21
N VAL A 70 14.07 12.22 8.24
CA VAL A 70 12.60 12.33 8.24
C VAL A 70 11.97 11.66 9.46
N MET A 71 12.55 10.55 9.92
CA MET A 71 12.03 9.77 11.06
C MET A 71 12.59 10.23 12.41
N GLU A 72 13.51 11.21 12.43
CA GLU A 72 14.21 11.69 13.64
C GLU A 72 14.87 10.56 14.46
N ILE A 73 15.49 9.59 13.77
CA ILE A 73 16.22 8.47 14.38
C ILE A 73 17.65 8.39 13.84
N THR A 74 18.48 7.50 14.40
CA THR A 74 19.80 7.24 13.81
C THR A 74 19.69 6.47 12.49
N LYS A 75 20.64 6.66 11.58
CA LYS A 75 20.75 5.88 10.34
C LYS A 75 20.74 4.37 10.59
N GLU A 76 21.42 3.93 11.65
CA GLU A 76 21.45 2.53 12.06
C GLU A 76 20.07 2.02 12.47
N ASN A 77 19.33 2.77 13.29
CA ASN A 77 17.97 2.41 13.67
C ASN A 77 17.04 2.34 12.46
N PHE A 78 17.17 3.27 11.50
CA PHE A 78 16.40 3.23 10.27
C PHE A 78 16.65 1.93 9.47
N ARG A 79 17.92 1.57 9.24
CA ARG A 79 18.28 0.33 8.52
C ARG A 79 17.74 -0.92 9.22
N ILE A 80 17.89 -1.02 10.54
CA ILE A 80 17.40 -2.16 11.33
C ILE A 80 15.87 -2.27 11.25
N LYS A 81 15.16 -1.14 11.43
CA LYS A 81 13.69 -1.11 11.38
C LYS A 81 13.19 -1.45 9.97
N LEU A 82 13.82 -0.93 8.93
CA LEU A 82 13.47 -1.24 7.54
C LEU A 82 13.66 -2.73 7.25
N HIS A 83 14.80 -3.29 7.63
CA HIS A 83 15.06 -4.72 7.47
C HIS A 83 13.99 -5.58 8.15
N ARG A 84 13.65 -5.26 9.41
CA ARG A 84 12.62 -6.00 10.17
C ARG A 84 11.23 -5.88 9.53
N ALA A 85 10.84 -4.68 9.09
CA ALA A 85 9.55 -4.44 8.44
C ALA A 85 9.45 -5.23 7.11
N LYS A 86 10.51 -5.22 6.30
CA LYS A 86 10.61 -6.03 5.07
C LYS A 86 10.47 -7.51 5.37
N GLN A 87 11.22 -8.03 6.35
CA GLN A 87 11.17 -9.44 6.72
C GLN A 87 9.76 -9.87 7.14
N GLN A 88 9.09 -9.12 8.02
CA GLN A 88 7.74 -9.46 8.46
C GLN A 88 6.74 -9.51 7.29
N LEU A 89 6.74 -8.47 6.46
CA LEU A 89 5.80 -8.37 5.35
C LEU A 89 6.10 -9.40 4.26
N TYR A 90 7.36 -9.60 3.90
CA TYR A 90 7.75 -10.53 2.84
C TYR A 90 7.55 -11.98 3.28
N ASN A 91 7.83 -12.32 4.53
CA ASN A 91 7.52 -13.64 5.06
C ASN A 91 6.02 -13.92 5.02
N PHE A 92 5.17 -12.93 5.30
CA PHE A 92 3.73 -13.10 5.13
C PHE A 92 3.36 -13.37 3.67
N MET A 93 3.89 -12.57 2.74
CA MET A 93 3.62 -12.74 1.31
C MET A 93 4.11 -14.09 0.77
N ASP A 94 5.29 -14.56 1.18
CA ASP A 94 5.84 -15.85 0.76
C ASP A 94 4.97 -17.05 1.20
N ASN A 95 4.35 -16.93 2.38
CA ASN A 95 3.48 -17.96 2.95
C ASN A 95 2.02 -17.89 2.48
N LYS A 96 1.54 -16.73 2.04
CA LYS A 96 0.11 -16.51 1.75
C LYS A 96 -0.19 -16.11 0.31
N CYS A 97 0.65 -15.29 -0.31
CA CYS A 97 0.35 -14.66 -1.59
C CYS A 97 0.74 -15.54 -2.78
N GLY A 98 -0.22 -15.80 -3.68
CA GLY A 98 0.04 -16.56 -4.91
C GLY A 98 0.79 -15.81 -6.00
N LEU A 99 0.88 -14.48 -5.90
CA LEU A 99 1.68 -13.65 -6.82
C LEU A 99 3.18 -13.82 -6.58
N ILE A 100 3.58 -14.06 -5.33
CA ILE A 100 4.96 -14.31 -4.93
C ILE A 100 5.31 -15.78 -5.03
N ASN A 101 4.53 -16.64 -4.35
CA ASN A 101 4.79 -18.07 -4.33
C ASN A 101 3.59 -18.80 -4.94
N LYS A 102 3.78 -19.30 -6.17
CA LYS A 102 2.73 -19.95 -6.98
C LYS A 102 2.10 -21.18 -6.29
N ARG A 103 2.78 -21.80 -5.32
CA ARG A 103 2.24 -22.93 -4.53
C ARG A 103 1.14 -22.49 -3.55
N ASN A 104 1.11 -21.22 -3.15
CA ASN A 104 0.04 -20.71 -2.30
C ASN A 104 -1.28 -20.71 -3.08
N PRO A 105 -2.43 -21.01 -2.47
CA PRO A 105 -3.71 -21.08 -3.17
C PRO A 105 -4.32 -19.70 -3.47
N CYS A 106 -3.90 -18.65 -2.76
CA CYS A 106 -4.49 -17.31 -2.88
C CYS A 106 -4.37 -16.75 -4.30
N ARG A 107 -5.49 -16.31 -4.88
CA ARG A 107 -5.55 -15.64 -6.19
C ARG A 107 -6.47 -14.43 -6.09
N CYS A 108 -5.98 -13.24 -6.43
CA CYS A 108 -6.77 -12.01 -6.40
C CYS A 108 -8.09 -12.16 -7.17
N ALA A 109 -8.02 -12.73 -8.38
CA ALA A 109 -9.20 -12.99 -9.21
C ALA A 109 -10.28 -13.86 -8.54
N ARG A 110 -9.89 -14.77 -7.64
CA ARG A 110 -10.82 -15.63 -6.90
C ARG A 110 -11.31 -15.01 -5.59
N LYS A 111 -10.51 -14.13 -4.98
CA LYS A 111 -10.85 -13.44 -3.72
C LYS A 111 -11.70 -12.18 -3.94
N THR A 112 -11.70 -11.63 -5.17
CA THR A 112 -12.32 -10.32 -5.48
C THR A 112 -13.81 -10.27 -5.12
N ALA A 113 -14.59 -11.28 -5.49
CA ALA A 113 -16.02 -11.31 -5.13
C ALA A 113 -16.24 -11.31 -3.60
N GLY A 114 -15.43 -12.06 -2.85
CA GLY A 114 -15.45 -12.04 -1.39
C GLY A 114 -15.07 -10.67 -0.81
N TYR A 115 -14.08 -9.99 -1.41
CA TYR A 115 -13.68 -8.64 -1.00
C TYR A 115 -14.80 -7.62 -1.23
N ILE A 116 -15.55 -7.76 -2.32
CA ILE A 116 -16.73 -6.93 -2.60
C ILE A 116 -17.81 -7.17 -1.54
N LYS A 117 -18.13 -8.43 -1.21
CA LYS A 117 -19.13 -8.78 -0.19
C LYS A 117 -18.78 -8.24 1.20
N LEU A 118 -17.49 -8.21 1.54
CA LEU A 118 -16.97 -7.68 2.79
C LEU A 118 -16.79 -6.15 2.80
N GLY A 119 -17.01 -5.48 1.66
CA GLY A 119 -16.87 -4.03 1.53
C GLY A 119 -15.42 -3.54 1.44
N PHE A 120 -14.45 -4.42 1.19
CA PHE A 120 -13.05 -4.04 0.96
C PHE A 120 -12.78 -3.54 -0.46
N VAL A 121 -13.70 -3.81 -1.39
CA VAL A 121 -13.73 -3.31 -2.76
C VAL A 121 -15.13 -2.78 -3.02
N ASP A 122 -15.23 -1.51 -3.40
CA ASP A 122 -16.47 -0.94 -3.93
C ASP A 122 -16.46 -1.14 -5.46
N PRO A 123 -17.37 -1.96 -6.01
CA PRO A 123 -17.39 -2.26 -7.45
C PRO A 123 -17.89 -1.10 -8.31
N VAL A 124 -18.35 -0.01 -7.70
CA VAL A 124 -18.78 1.22 -8.36
C VAL A 124 -17.71 2.30 -8.22
N ASN A 125 -17.11 2.45 -7.03
CA ASN A 125 -16.11 3.47 -6.74
C ASN A 125 -14.72 2.86 -6.44
N LEU A 126 -13.91 2.67 -7.47
CA LEU A 126 -12.54 2.15 -7.34
C LEU A 126 -11.60 3.16 -6.67
N HIS A 127 -11.45 3.07 -5.35
CA HIS A 127 -10.71 4.00 -4.50
C HIS A 127 -9.23 4.17 -4.87
N PHE A 128 -8.55 3.08 -5.27
CA PHE A 128 -7.11 3.15 -5.55
C PHE A 128 -6.81 3.53 -6.99
N GLN A 129 -7.78 3.44 -7.89
CA GLN A 129 -7.58 3.73 -9.31
C GLN A 129 -8.08 5.13 -9.70
N ARG A 130 -9.00 5.69 -8.90
CA ARG A 130 -9.46 7.07 -9.05
C ARG A 130 -8.34 8.06 -8.71
N ASP A 131 -8.24 9.14 -9.48
CA ASP A 131 -7.32 10.28 -9.22
C ASP A 131 -5.82 9.89 -9.17
N ALA A 132 -5.46 8.73 -9.74
CA ALA A 132 -4.08 8.31 -9.92
C ALA A 132 -3.34 9.21 -10.91
N ILE A 133 -2.26 9.84 -10.47
CA ILE A 133 -1.44 10.73 -11.32
C ILE A 133 -0.19 10.03 -11.88
N SER A 134 0.24 8.93 -11.23
CA SER A 134 1.38 8.12 -11.66
C SER A 134 1.38 6.77 -10.93
N ALA A 135 2.47 6.01 -11.05
CA ALA A 135 2.80 4.88 -10.18
C ALA A 135 4.01 5.25 -9.30
N ILE A 136 4.14 4.63 -8.12
CA ILE A 136 5.22 4.96 -7.18
C ILE A 136 6.60 4.83 -7.84
N ASN A 137 6.87 3.78 -8.60
CA ASN A 137 8.15 3.56 -9.30
C ASN A 137 8.51 4.63 -10.36
N LYS A 138 7.54 5.43 -10.81
CA LYS A 138 7.74 6.54 -11.75
C LYS A 138 8.02 7.86 -11.05
N VAL A 139 7.66 7.99 -9.77
CA VAL A 139 7.81 9.21 -8.97
C VAL A 139 8.99 9.10 -8.00
N ALA A 140 9.26 7.90 -7.48
CA ALA A 140 10.47 7.63 -6.73
C ALA A 140 11.69 7.91 -7.64
N GLU A 141 12.57 8.82 -7.21
CA GLU A 141 13.86 9.03 -7.88
C GLU A 141 14.60 7.69 -7.89
N ARG A 142 14.82 7.11 -9.09
CA ARG A 142 15.57 5.86 -9.21
C ARG A 142 16.98 6.05 -8.67
N ARG A 143 17.25 5.63 -7.44
CA ARG A 143 18.62 5.42 -6.97
C ARG A 143 18.98 3.98 -7.27
N VAL A 144 19.66 3.78 -8.40
CA VAL A 144 20.30 2.51 -8.70
C VAL A 144 21.49 2.35 -7.76
N GLU A 145 21.24 1.86 -6.54
CA GLU A 145 22.28 1.32 -5.68
C GLU A 145 21.95 -0.12 -5.27
N SER A 146 22.95 -0.96 -5.50
CA SER A 146 22.92 -2.41 -5.57
C SER A 146 22.41 -3.08 -4.29
N TYR A 147 21.20 -3.63 -4.34
CA TYR A 147 20.83 -4.80 -3.54
C TYR A 147 19.93 -5.71 -4.37
N SER A 148 20.45 -6.19 -5.49
CA SER A 148 19.79 -7.19 -6.33
C SER A 148 19.98 -8.58 -5.74
N ASN A 149 19.21 -8.90 -4.70
CA ASN A 149 18.73 -10.27 -4.56
C ASN A 149 17.44 -10.33 -5.38
N GLU A 150 17.45 -11.04 -6.50
CA GLU A 150 16.32 -11.13 -7.46
C GLU A 150 14.97 -11.39 -6.75
N VAL A 151 14.98 -12.19 -5.68
CA VAL A 151 13.79 -12.49 -4.86
C VAL A 151 13.20 -11.25 -4.17
N LEU A 152 14.01 -10.34 -3.62
CA LEU A 152 13.49 -9.12 -2.95
C LEU A 152 12.87 -8.15 -3.96
N SER A 153 13.25 -8.24 -5.24
CA SER A 153 12.76 -7.35 -6.28
C SER A 153 11.27 -7.56 -6.59
N GLU A 154 10.75 -8.79 -6.52
CA GLU A 154 9.34 -9.08 -6.85
C GLU A 154 8.36 -8.47 -5.85
N TYR A 155 8.65 -8.61 -4.54
CA TYR A 155 7.84 -7.99 -3.49
C TYR A 155 7.82 -6.47 -3.62
N LYS A 156 9.01 -5.87 -3.78
CA LYS A 156 9.16 -4.42 -3.94
C LYS A 156 8.42 -3.93 -5.18
N MET A 157 8.55 -4.63 -6.31
CA MET A 157 7.92 -4.27 -7.57
C MET A 157 6.39 -4.25 -7.46
N LEU A 158 5.78 -5.22 -6.77
CA LEU A 158 4.34 -5.19 -6.51
C LEU A 158 3.93 -3.92 -5.75
N TYR A 159 4.71 -3.51 -4.74
CA TYR A 159 4.40 -2.29 -3.98
C TYR A 159 4.64 -1.02 -4.79
N GLN A 160 5.72 -0.94 -5.55
CA GLN A 160 6.04 0.27 -6.32
C GLN A 160 5.17 0.45 -7.57
N GLN A 161 4.43 -0.58 -7.98
CA GLN A 161 3.39 -0.46 -9.01
C GLN A 161 2.08 0.14 -8.48
N HIS A 162 1.94 0.38 -7.18
CA HIS A 162 0.74 1.04 -6.65
C HIS A 162 0.53 2.42 -7.29
N PRO A 163 -0.73 2.81 -7.50
CA PRO A 163 -1.08 4.16 -7.92
C PRO A 163 -0.54 5.22 -6.93
N PHE A 164 0.17 6.19 -7.47
CA PHE A 164 0.52 7.43 -6.76
C PHE A 164 -0.62 8.41 -6.98
N LEU A 165 -1.46 8.57 -5.95
CA LEU A 165 -2.67 9.39 -6.01
C LEU A 165 -2.33 10.86 -5.87
N LYS A 166 -3.12 11.72 -6.52
CA LYS A 166 -3.10 13.15 -6.20
C LYS A 166 -3.42 13.29 -4.71
N GLY A 167 -2.52 13.91 -3.96
CA GLY A 167 -2.81 14.25 -2.56
C GLY A 167 -4.11 15.05 -2.49
N ALA A 168 -4.91 14.81 -1.45
CA ALA A 168 -6.06 15.68 -1.21
C ALA A 168 -5.58 17.13 -1.23
N ASP A 169 -6.33 18.02 -1.86
CA ASP A 169 -6.07 19.47 -1.87
C ASP A 169 -6.26 20.07 -0.45
N GLY A 170 -6.00 19.32 0.61
CA GLY A 170 -6.04 19.73 2.00
C GLY A 170 -5.18 20.94 2.27
N LEU A 171 -4.06 21.13 1.57
CA LEU A 171 -3.30 22.38 1.65
C LEU A 171 -4.03 23.57 1.03
N GLN A 172 -4.78 23.39 -0.06
CA GLN A 172 -5.64 24.45 -0.60
C GLN A 172 -6.85 24.70 0.29
N SER A 173 -7.47 23.66 0.85
CA SER A 173 -8.58 23.80 1.81
C SER A 173 -8.13 24.45 3.11
N ILE A 174 -6.96 24.09 3.64
CA ILE A 174 -6.32 24.72 4.81
C ILE A 174 -5.94 26.16 4.47
N ARG A 175 -5.34 26.43 3.30
CA ARG A 175 -5.08 27.81 2.85
C ARG A 175 -6.37 28.62 2.73
N GLY A 176 -7.44 28.05 2.20
CA GLY A 176 -8.75 28.69 2.10
C GLY A 176 -9.33 29.00 3.47
N LEU A 177 -9.22 28.06 4.41
CA LEU A 177 -9.69 28.21 5.79
C LEU A 177 -8.87 29.27 6.56
N LEU A 178 -7.54 29.24 6.45
CA LEU A 178 -6.62 30.26 7.00
C LEU A 178 -6.79 31.63 6.33
N SER A 179 -7.31 31.68 5.11
CA SER A 179 -7.62 32.94 4.41
C SER A 179 -9.02 33.48 4.71
N SER A 180 -9.84 32.75 5.47
CA SER A 180 -11.17 33.21 5.86
C SER A 180 -11.09 34.33 6.90
N GLU A 181 -11.98 35.31 6.79
CA GLU A 181 -11.98 36.49 7.67
C GLU A 181 -12.18 36.12 9.15
N SER A 182 -12.97 35.08 9.42
CA SER A 182 -13.21 34.55 10.76
C SER A 182 -11.93 33.99 11.40
N VAL A 183 -11.15 33.21 10.64
CA VAL A 183 -9.92 32.59 11.15
C VAL A 183 -8.81 33.63 11.30
N ARG A 184 -8.69 34.57 10.36
CA ARG A 184 -7.74 35.70 10.47
C ARG A 184 -7.99 36.56 11.71
N LYS A 185 -9.25 36.91 11.98
CA LYS A 185 -9.63 37.67 13.19
C LYS A 185 -9.40 36.89 14.49
N THR A 186 -9.54 35.57 14.46
CA THR A 186 -9.40 34.73 15.67
C THR A 186 -7.93 34.48 16.02
N PHE A 187 -7.07 34.36 15.02
CA PHE A 187 -5.65 34.00 15.19
C PHE A 187 -4.67 35.14 14.91
N ASN A 188 -5.16 36.37 14.66
CA ASN A 188 -4.36 37.55 14.26
C ASN A 188 -3.41 37.26 13.08
N LEU A 189 -3.93 36.60 12.05
CA LEU A 189 -3.22 36.25 10.82
C LEU A 189 -3.56 37.21 9.67
#